data_AF-A0A8B8HWT4-F1
#
_entry.id   AF-A0A8B8HWT4-F1
#
_cell.length_a   1.000
_cell.length_b   1.000
_cell.length_c   1.000
_cell.angle_alpha   90.00
_cell.angle_beta   90.00
_cell.angle_gamma   90.00
#
_symmetry.space_group_name_H-M   'P 1'
#
loop_
_entity.id
_entity.type
_entity.pdbx_description
1 polymer ?
#
loop_
_entity_poly.entity_id
_entity_poly.type
_entity_poly.pdbx_seq_one_letter_code
_entity_poly.pdbx_strand_id
1 'polypeptide(L)'
;MRVILIITIISTLLWCACGSNFLVGNVANRVDLRHHELVQYNAIPFIKRVKYFFYTDPQNKVIEGIQALDNLHSKSSINITAGGVGSTFVNLRLKSERGGALDYDIGIYARPDFI
;
A
#
# COMPACT_ATOMS: atom_id res chain seq x y z
N MET A 1 -11.36 -11.89 37.35
CA MET A 1 -10.72 -10.68 36.76
C MET A 1 -9.51 -11.00 35.89
N ARG A 2 -8.50 -11.77 36.35
CA ARG A 2 -7.30 -12.10 35.54
C ARG A 2 -7.60 -12.80 34.19
N VAL A 3 -8.53 -13.76 34.17
CA VAL A 3 -8.92 -14.48 32.95
C VAL A 3 -9.60 -13.57 31.92
N ILE A 4 -10.46 -12.65 32.37
CA ILE A 4 -11.13 -11.68 31.51
C ILE A 4 -10.10 -10.75 30.86
N LEU A 5 -9.11 -10.30 31.64
CA LEU A 5 -8.01 -9.46 31.16
C LEU A 5 -7.18 -10.16 30.07
N ILE A 6 -6.89 -11.45 30.24
CA ILE A 6 -6.17 -12.26 29.24
C ILE A 6 -7.00 -12.40 27.95
N ILE A 7 -8.30 -12.69 28.06
CA ILE A 7 -9.20 -12.80 26.90
C ILE A 7 -9.26 -11.48 26.13
N THR A 8 -9.36 -10.34 26.83
CA THR A 8 -9.39 -9.02 26.18
C THR A 8 -8.08 -8.69 25.46
N ILE A 9 -6.94 -9.11 26.01
CA ILE A 9 -5.63 -8.89 25.36
C ILE A 9 -5.53 -9.75 24.10
N ILE A 10 -5.92 -11.04 24.18
CA ILE A 10 -5.90 -11.96 23.04
C ILE A 10 -6.83 -11.48 21.93
N SER A 11 -8.05 -11.02 22.25
CA SER A 11 -9.00 -10.52 21.25
C SER A 11 -8.48 -9.28 20.53
N THR A 12 -7.83 -8.38 21.26
CA THR A 12 -7.26 -7.15 20.68
C THR A 12 -6.07 -7.47 19.76
N LEU A 13 -5.21 -8.40 20.17
CA LEU A 13 -4.07 -8.84 19.36
C LEU A 13 -4.52 -9.51 18.04
N LEU A 14 -5.57 -10.34 18.09
CA LEU A 14 -6.14 -10.98 16.90
C LEU A 14 -6.71 -9.96 15.93
N TRP A 15 -7.33 -8.88 16.43
CA TRP A 15 -7.92 -7.83 15.58
C TRP A 15 -6.86 -7.01 14.84
N CYS A 16 -5.74 -6.69 15.50
CA CYS A 16 -4.64 -5.93 14.91
C CYS A 16 -3.94 -6.67 13.75
N ALA A 17 -4.02 -8.00 13.70
CA ALA A 17 -3.35 -8.80 12.68
C ALA A 17 -4.07 -8.82 11.31
N CYS A 18 -5.31 -8.31 11.23
CA CYS A 18 -6.14 -8.33 10.02
C CYS A 18 -6.04 -7.07 9.14
N GLY A 19 -4.96 -6.30 9.23
CA GLY A 19 -4.73 -5.16 8.34
C GLY A 19 -4.26 -5.62 6.95
N SER A 20 -5.09 -5.43 5.91
CA SER A 20 -4.77 -5.81 4.52
C SER A 20 -4.27 -4.65 3.65
N ASN A 21 -4.41 -3.41 4.11
CA ASN A 21 -4.09 -2.22 3.31
C ASN A 21 -2.68 -1.73 3.56
N PHE A 22 -2.00 -1.31 2.48
CA PHE A 22 -0.66 -0.75 2.55
C PHE A 22 -0.73 0.77 2.53
N LEU A 23 -0.45 1.40 3.67
CA LEU A 23 -0.46 2.84 3.85
C LEU A 23 0.84 3.26 4.52
N VAL A 24 1.59 4.15 3.87
CA VAL A 24 2.87 4.65 4.38
C VAL A 24 2.91 6.16 4.23
N GLY A 25 3.24 6.88 5.32
CA GLY A 25 3.36 8.33 5.32
C GLY A 25 2.04 9.09 5.52
N ASN A 26 2.03 10.36 5.12
CA ASN A 26 0.91 11.27 5.25
C ASN A 26 0.07 11.29 3.97
N VAL A 27 -1.16 10.79 4.06
CA VAL A 27 -2.13 10.75 2.95
C VAL A 27 -3.35 11.64 3.16
N ALA A 28 -3.42 12.35 4.29
CA ALA A 28 -4.64 13.03 4.74
C ALA A 28 -4.48 14.52 5.02
N ASN A 29 -3.35 14.94 5.61
CA ASN A 29 -3.19 16.32 6.09
C ASN A 29 -2.32 17.14 5.15
N ARG A 30 -2.89 18.17 4.49
CA ARG A 30 -2.15 19.10 3.62
C ARG A 30 -1.29 18.39 2.57
N VAL A 31 -1.85 17.39 1.91
CA VAL A 31 -1.22 16.63 0.82
C VAL A 31 -2.13 16.58 -0.38
N ASP A 32 -1.54 16.56 -1.57
CA ASP A 32 -2.24 16.53 -2.84
C ASP A 32 -1.99 15.19 -3.54
N LEU A 33 -3.05 14.62 -4.13
CA LEU A 33 -2.97 13.36 -4.87
C LEU A 33 -2.36 13.64 -6.24
N ARG A 34 -1.08 13.31 -6.40
CA ARG A 34 -0.34 13.60 -7.65
C ARG A 34 -0.51 12.52 -8.69
N HIS A 35 -0.56 11.27 -8.25
CA HIS A 35 -0.68 10.13 -9.14
C HIS A 35 -1.66 9.13 -8.56
N HIS A 36 -2.53 8.64 -9.43
CA HIS A 36 -3.49 7.60 -9.13
C HIS A 36 -3.41 6.59 -10.27
N GLU A 37 -3.10 5.35 -9.94
CA GLU A 37 -3.03 4.28 -10.93
C GLU A 37 -3.62 2.99 -10.38
N LEU A 38 -4.49 2.40 -11.19
CA LEU A 38 -5.16 1.17 -10.89
C LEU A 38 -4.46 0.02 -11.61
N VAL A 39 -3.79 -0.82 -10.84
CA VAL A 39 -2.93 -1.90 -11.33
C VAL A 39 -3.68 -3.22 -11.32
N GLN A 40 -4.33 -3.53 -12.45
CA GLN A 40 -5.19 -4.71 -12.62
C GLN A 40 -4.61 -5.78 -13.54
N TYR A 41 -4.74 -7.03 -13.09
CA TYR A 41 -4.06 -8.15 -13.70
C TYR A 41 -4.79 -9.47 -13.41
N ASN A 42 -5.17 -10.18 -14.48
CA ASN A 42 -5.85 -11.47 -14.39
C ASN A 42 -5.03 -12.53 -13.65
N ALA A 43 -5.73 -13.43 -12.97
CA ALA A 43 -5.16 -14.60 -12.30
C ALA A 43 -4.47 -15.55 -13.28
N ILE A 44 -3.36 -16.16 -12.85
CA ILE A 44 -2.74 -17.30 -13.56
C ILE A 44 -2.71 -18.49 -12.59
N PRO A 45 -3.36 -19.62 -12.92
CA PRO A 45 -3.36 -20.80 -12.08
C PRO A 45 -1.95 -21.22 -11.67
N PHE A 46 -1.77 -21.53 -10.38
CA PHE A 46 -0.52 -22.01 -9.75
C PHE A 46 0.70 -21.08 -9.82
N ILE A 47 0.61 -19.92 -10.47
CA ILE A 47 1.72 -18.97 -10.62
C ILE A 47 1.49 -17.75 -9.74
N LYS A 48 2.56 -17.23 -9.14
CA LYS A 48 2.58 -15.91 -8.50
C LYS A 48 3.10 -14.90 -9.51
N ARG A 49 2.40 -13.78 -9.67
CA ARG A 49 2.84 -12.67 -10.51
C ARG A 49 3.63 -11.68 -9.66
N VAL A 50 4.71 -11.17 -10.21
CA VAL A 50 5.48 -10.06 -9.64
C VAL A 50 5.49 -8.94 -10.68
N LYS A 51 5.12 -7.74 -10.25
CA LYS A 51 5.12 -6.54 -11.08
C LYS A 51 5.82 -5.42 -10.32
N TYR A 52 6.44 -4.54 -11.10
CA TYR A 52 7.10 -3.35 -10.59
C TYR A 52 6.33 -2.15 -11.10
N PHE A 53 6.07 -1.23 -10.19
CA PHE A 53 5.43 0.05 -10.47
C PHE A 53 6.44 1.12 -10.07
N PHE A 54 6.80 1.97 -11.03
CA PHE A 54 7.77 3.03 -10.82
C PHE A 54 7.08 4.36 -11.05
N TYR A 55 7.26 5.28 -10.11
CA TYR A 55 6.79 6.64 -10.20
C TYR A 55 7.90 7.59 -9.83
N THR A 56 7.99 8.69 -10.57
CA THR A 56 8.84 9.83 -10.26
C THR A 56 8.03 11.09 -10.42
N ASP A 57 8.12 12.00 -9.46
CA ASP A 57 7.44 13.27 -9.56
C ASP A 57 8.12 14.16 -10.61
N PRO A 58 7.38 14.70 -11.60
CA PRO A 58 7.96 15.52 -12.67
C PRO A 58 8.48 16.87 -12.15
N GLN A 59 7.98 17.34 -11.01
CA GLN A 59 8.38 18.60 -10.38
C GLN A 59 9.40 18.37 -9.25
N ASN A 60 9.94 17.15 -9.12
CA ASN A 60 10.85 16.75 -8.06
C ASN A 60 10.33 17.05 -6.64
N LYS A 61 9.01 16.97 -6.44
CA LYS A 61 8.43 17.11 -5.11
C LYS A 61 8.65 15.87 -4.27
N VAL A 62 8.81 16.10 -2.98
CA VAL A 62 8.93 15.02 -2.00
C VAL A 62 7.57 14.34 -1.84
N ILE A 63 7.58 13.03 -1.99
CA ILE A 63 6.44 12.17 -1.72
C ILE A 63 6.21 12.16 -0.21
N GLU A 64 5.04 12.58 0.24
CA GLU A 64 4.67 12.61 1.65
C GLU A 64 3.88 11.37 2.06
N GLY A 65 3.18 10.72 1.13
CA GLY A 65 2.39 9.52 1.40
C GLY A 65 2.23 8.60 0.20
N ILE A 66 2.12 7.32 0.48
CA ILE A 66 1.84 6.26 -0.49
C ILE A 66 0.69 5.43 0.07
N GLN A 67 -0.36 5.31 -0.72
CA GLN A 67 -1.49 4.44 -0.46
C GLN A 67 -1.50 3.35 -1.52
N ALA A 68 -1.63 2.10 -1.11
CA ALA A 68 -1.95 1.00 -2.00
C ALA A 68 -3.03 0.13 -1.35
N LEU A 69 -4.24 0.18 -1.92
CA LEU A 69 -5.40 -0.55 -1.44
C LEU A 69 -5.58 -1.81 -2.27
N ASP A 70 -5.71 -2.96 -1.59
CA ASP A 70 -6.05 -4.23 -2.25
C ASP A 70 -7.57 -4.31 -2.42
N ASN A 71 -8.06 -4.11 -3.64
CA ASN A 71 -9.50 -4.15 -3.93
C ASN A 71 -10.07 -5.58 -3.80
N LEU A 72 -9.22 -6.60 -4.01
CA LEU A 72 -9.62 -8.00 -3.95
C LEU A 72 -9.51 -8.61 -2.55
N HIS A 73 -9.03 -7.84 -1.56
CA HIS A 73 -8.78 -8.32 -0.19
C HIS A 73 -8.00 -9.64 -0.19
N SER A 74 -7.02 -9.75 -1.09
CA SER A 74 -6.25 -10.96 -1.33
C SER A 74 -5.04 -11.06 -0.39
N LYS A 75 -4.30 -12.18 -0.43
CA LYS A 75 -2.98 -12.28 0.25
C LYS A 75 -1.84 -11.75 -0.60
N SER A 76 -2.14 -10.82 -1.50
CA SER A 76 -1.14 -10.13 -2.29
C SER A 76 -0.33 -9.19 -1.38
N SER A 77 0.90 -8.89 -1.76
CA SER A 77 1.76 -8.02 -0.98
C SER A 77 2.47 -6.97 -1.82
N ILE A 78 2.68 -5.80 -1.21
CA ILE A 78 3.40 -4.68 -1.79
C ILE A 78 4.58 -4.34 -0.91
N ASN A 79 5.75 -4.16 -1.52
CA ASN A 79 6.96 -3.70 -0.87
C ASN A 79 7.57 -2.52 -1.63
N ILE A 80 8.10 -1.53 -0.91
CA ILE A 80 8.93 -0.49 -1.50
C ILE A 80 10.33 -1.09 -1.72
N THR A 81 10.85 -1.00 -2.94
CA THR A 81 12.17 -1.53 -3.32
C THR A 81 13.23 -0.45 -3.45
N ALA A 82 12.84 0.78 -3.81
CA ALA A 82 13.69 1.94 -3.87
C ALA A 82 12.87 3.23 -3.69
N GLY A 83 13.50 4.29 -3.17
CA GLY A 83 12.82 5.56 -2.89
C GLY A 83 11.76 5.43 -1.81
N GLY A 84 10.62 6.10 -2.00
CA GLY A 84 9.47 6.06 -1.09
C GLY A 84 9.13 7.42 -0.48
N VAL A 85 8.49 7.38 0.69
CA VAL A 85 8.16 8.61 1.44
C VAL A 85 9.44 9.33 1.85
N GLY A 86 9.50 10.64 1.62
CA GLY A 86 10.71 11.44 1.80
C GLY A 86 11.65 11.48 0.58
N SER A 87 11.32 10.75 -0.50
CA SER A 87 12.03 10.79 -1.79
C SER A 87 11.16 11.41 -2.88
N THR A 88 11.76 11.77 -4.02
CA THR A 88 11.03 12.29 -5.20
C THR A 88 10.51 11.21 -6.13
N PHE A 89 10.90 9.96 -5.88
CA PHE A 89 10.51 8.80 -6.66
C PHE A 89 10.24 7.60 -5.74
N VAL A 90 9.50 6.63 -6.25
CA VAL A 90 9.21 5.38 -5.58
C VAL A 90 9.18 4.23 -6.58
N ASN A 91 9.75 3.10 -6.17
CA ASN A 91 9.61 1.83 -6.87
C ASN A 91 8.91 0.81 -5.99
N LEU A 92 7.69 0.44 -6.36
CA LEU A 92 6.86 -0.54 -5.68
C LEU A 92 6.96 -1.89 -6.37
N ARG A 93 7.16 -2.94 -5.58
CA ARG A 93 7.07 -4.33 -6.03
C ARG A 93 5.76 -4.92 -5.54
N LEU A 94 4.85 -5.15 -6.47
CA LEU A 94 3.58 -5.83 -6.23
C LEU A 94 3.74 -7.32 -6.49
N LYS A 95 3.21 -8.14 -5.59
CA LYS A 95 3.24 -9.59 -5.70
C LYS A 95 1.85 -10.15 -5.45
N SER A 96 1.36 -10.94 -6.40
CA SER A 96 0.05 -11.59 -6.26
C SER A 96 0.09 -12.80 -5.33
N GLU A 97 -1.07 -13.15 -4.79
CA GLU A 97 -1.33 -14.49 -4.28
C GLU A 97 -1.17 -15.55 -5.40
N ARG A 98 -0.85 -16.79 -5.02
CA ARG A 98 -0.69 -17.89 -6.00
C ARG A 98 -2.05 -18.24 -6.59
N GLY A 99 -2.17 -18.17 -7.91
CA GLY A 99 -3.48 -18.41 -8.55
C GLY A 99 -4.47 -17.26 -8.39
N GLY A 100 -4.09 -16.17 -7.72
CA GLY A 100 -4.92 -14.98 -7.53
C GLY A 100 -4.69 -13.94 -8.63
N ALA A 101 -5.72 -13.12 -8.86
CA ALA A 101 -5.59 -11.87 -9.60
C ALA A 101 -4.84 -10.84 -8.75
N LEU A 102 -4.39 -9.77 -9.39
CA LEU A 102 -3.72 -8.64 -8.72
C LEU A 102 -4.51 -7.39 -9.09
N ASP A 103 -5.09 -6.73 -8.09
CA ASP A 103 -5.87 -5.50 -8.24
C ASP A 103 -5.50 -4.57 -7.08
N TYR A 104 -4.68 -3.56 -7.41
CA TYR A 104 -4.26 -2.56 -6.45
C TYR A 104 -4.59 -1.16 -6.95
N ASP A 105 -5.23 -0.39 -6.09
CA ASP A 105 -5.39 1.04 -6.26
C ASP A 105 -4.22 1.76 -5.58
N ILE A 106 -3.33 2.34 -6.38
CA ILE A 106 -2.13 3.04 -5.91
C ILE A 106 -2.36 4.56 -5.99
N GLY A 107 -2.32 5.21 -4.84
CA GLY A 107 -2.33 6.67 -4.69
C GLY A 107 -0.98 7.19 -4.18
N ILE A 108 -0.43 8.19 -4.85
CA ILE A 108 0.81 8.86 -4.45
C ILE A 108 0.51 10.31 -4.09
N TYR A 109 0.89 10.67 -2.87
CA TYR A 109 0.62 11.96 -2.27
C TYR A 109 1.92 12.73 -2.10
N ALA A 110 1.91 13.99 -2.52
CA ALA A 110 3.03 14.90 -2.34
C ALA A 110 2.55 16.23 -1.76
N ARG A 111 3.51 17.10 -1.41
CA ARG A 111 3.19 18.43 -0.90
C ARG A 111 2.35 19.24 -1.93
N PRO A 112 1.31 19.97 -1.48
CA PRO A 112 0.55 20.87 -2.34
C PRO A 112 1.41 22.03 -2.82
N ASP A 113 1.01 22.61 -3.96
CA ASP A 113 1.70 23.76 -4.57
C ASP A 113 1.43 25.09 -3.83
N PHE A 114 0.34 25.15 -3.08
CA PHE A 114 -0.13 26.38 -2.45
C PHE A 114 -0.16 26.19 -0.92
N ILE A 115 0.47 27.12 -0.20
CA ILE A 115 0.30 27.33 1.25
C ILE A 115 -0.57 28.57 1.42
#